data_AF-A0A952AJS3-F1
#
_entry.id   AF-A0A952AJS3-F1
#
_cell.length_a   1.000
_cell.length_b   1.000
_cell.length_c   1.000
_cell.angle_alpha   90.00
_cell.angle_beta   90.00
_cell.angle_gamma   90.00
#
_symmetry.space_group_name_H-M   'P 1'
#
loop_
_entity.id
_entity.type
_entity.pdbx_description
1 polymer ?
#
loop_
_entity_poly.entity_id
_entity_poly.type
_entity_poly.pdbx_seq_one_letter_code
_entity_poly.pdbx_strand_id
1 'polypeptide(L)'
;MKLKVLITLSYLLLFVLALVELIKYQGVVRNYLHVEYWLLLGAFLAGVLIWRITQKKVDPTWWLLKVNNTVVLPATAFAAVVTFGLESYTYANFVFSTFKINHLIFVDLILLSFLFKVVTATSAELKKWGQLYLLIGFLLICFFIYTYYYPLFAQISLNASGLDDDNLMEWLQILVLGIGVITSALLAKKVKQLPLRVLYILAALFFFVLAGEEISWGERLLSLNFSSDVNNYQNEFNFHNQSGVNEITALFYYIAFLYAALSWGVRKWVEKKGSIAKKYQSYWNLFTFRGVEVLYLLPTFIFNPYADRTLFPPIPPTLNIYASLGLIPDFYKTLSFLAAWRETFEVLFYLALVLHFLNILKSSRTST
;
A
#
# COMPACT_ATOMS: atom_id res chain seq x y z
N MET A 1 18.91 7.95 30.00
CA MET A 1 18.54 9.38 29.93
C MET A 1 19.22 10.09 28.77
N LYS A 2 20.56 10.09 28.67
CA LYS A 2 21.32 10.80 27.63
C LYS A 2 20.87 10.53 26.18
N LEU A 3 20.58 9.28 25.82
CA LEU A 3 20.18 8.92 24.45
C LEU A 3 18.75 9.36 24.08
N LYS A 4 17.79 9.34 25.04
CA LYS A 4 16.44 9.90 24.82
C LYS A 4 16.52 11.40 24.52
N VAL A 5 17.36 12.12 25.28
CA VAL A 5 17.61 13.55 25.05
C VAL A 5 18.21 13.78 23.66
N LEU A 6 19.20 12.98 23.25
CA LEU A 6 19.79 13.07 21.92
C LEU A 6 18.74 12.86 20.81
N ILE A 7 17.94 11.79 20.89
CA ILE A 7 16.88 11.51 19.91
C ILE A 7 15.87 12.67 19.87
N THR A 8 15.50 13.22 21.03
CA THR A 8 14.60 14.37 21.09
C THR A 8 15.19 15.60 20.41
N LEU A 9 16.44 15.93 20.70
CA LEU A 9 17.10 17.08 20.08
C LEU A 9 17.26 16.89 18.57
N SER A 10 17.65 15.69 18.11
CA SER A 10 17.76 15.36 16.68
C SER A 10 16.40 15.44 15.96
N TYR A 11 15.33 14.93 16.57
CA TYR A 11 13.98 15.03 16.01
C TYR A 11 13.57 16.50 15.87
N LEU A 12 13.74 17.29 16.93
CA LEU A 12 13.38 18.72 16.93
C LEU A 12 14.21 19.50 15.90
N LEU A 13 15.51 19.20 15.79
CA LEU A 13 16.38 19.80 14.79
C LEU A 13 15.89 19.50 13.38
N LEU A 14 15.61 18.24 13.06
CA LEU A 14 15.08 17.85 11.74
C LEU A 14 13.75 18.54 11.45
N PHE A 15 12.85 18.58 12.44
CA PHE A 15 11.58 19.28 12.29
C PHE A 15 11.77 20.78 12.00
N VAL A 16 12.68 21.45 12.70
CA VAL A 16 13.02 22.86 12.44
C VAL A 16 13.64 23.03 11.05
N LEU A 17 14.53 22.15 10.62
CA LEU A 17 15.11 22.20 9.27
C LEU A 17 14.04 22.03 8.19
N ALA A 18 13.09 21.11 8.37
CA ALA A 18 11.94 21.00 7.48
C ALA A 18 11.07 22.27 7.49
N LEU A 19 10.81 22.90 8.62
CA LEU A 19 10.08 24.17 8.64
C LEU A 19 10.81 25.29 7.88
N VAL A 20 12.15 25.30 7.89
CA VAL A 20 12.94 26.23 7.09
C VAL A 20 12.79 25.95 5.59
N GLU A 21 12.87 24.68 5.18
CA GLU A 21 12.64 24.23 3.79
C GLU A 21 11.21 24.55 3.32
N LEU A 22 10.23 24.44 4.22
CA LEU A 22 8.81 24.71 3.98
C LEU A 22 8.56 26.19 3.64
N ILE A 23 9.22 27.11 4.35
CA ILE A 23 8.96 28.56 4.24
C ILE A 23 9.82 29.23 3.16
N LYS A 24 11.05 28.75 2.93
CA LYS A 24 11.99 29.41 2.01
C LYS A 24 11.89 28.82 0.60
N TYR A 25 12.54 27.70 0.38
CA TYR A 25 12.56 26.93 -0.87
C TYR A 25 13.28 25.61 -0.59
N GLN A 26 13.03 24.59 -1.42
CA GLN A 26 13.72 23.30 -1.31
C GLN A 26 15.21 23.40 -1.58
N GLY A 27 16.04 22.86 -0.69
CA GLY A 27 17.50 22.82 -0.83
C GLY A 27 18.22 23.86 0.01
N VAL A 28 17.55 24.56 0.92
CA VAL A 28 18.23 25.43 1.89
C VAL A 28 19.21 24.61 2.74
N VAL A 29 18.78 23.46 3.25
CA VAL A 29 19.63 22.55 4.02
C VAL A 29 20.83 22.12 3.17
N ARG A 30 20.62 21.74 1.92
CA ARG A 30 21.70 21.37 0.99
C ARG A 30 22.67 22.52 0.77
N ASN A 31 22.18 23.74 0.59
CA ASN A 31 23.01 24.90 0.27
C ASN A 31 23.90 25.33 1.45
N TYR A 32 23.40 25.23 2.69
CA TYR A 32 24.14 25.67 3.87
C TYR A 32 24.88 24.54 4.60
N LEU A 33 24.39 23.30 4.55
CA LEU A 33 24.98 22.15 5.24
C LEU A 33 25.66 21.17 4.28
N HIS A 34 25.57 21.37 2.97
CA HIS A 34 26.14 20.49 1.94
C HIS A 34 25.66 19.03 2.02
N VAL A 35 24.47 18.80 2.59
CA VAL A 35 23.84 17.49 2.74
C VAL A 35 22.36 17.60 2.39
N GLU A 36 21.83 16.61 1.66
CA GLU A 36 20.40 16.56 1.36
C GLU A 36 19.57 16.29 2.63
N TYR A 37 18.45 17.00 2.80
CA TYR A 37 17.61 16.86 4.00
C TYR A 37 17.13 15.42 4.24
N TRP A 38 16.75 14.70 3.17
CA TRP A 38 16.30 13.31 3.27
C TRP A 38 17.40 12.35 3.77
N LEU A 39 18.68 12.65 3.53
CA LEU A 39 19.79 11.86 4.07
C LEU A 39 19.90 12.02 5.60
N LEU A 40 19.68 13.25 6.10
CA LEU A 40 19.63 13.50 7.54
C LEU A 40 18.46 12.79 8.21
N LEU A 41 17.29 12.80 7.55
CA LEU A 41 16.10 12.05 7.97
C LEU A 41 16.38 10.55 8.01
N GLY A 42 16.98 9.99 6.95
CA GLY A 42 17.35 8.58 6.86
C GLY A 42 18.34 8.17 7.96
N ALA A 43 19.38 8.98 8.17
CA ALA A 43 20.37 8.75 9.22
C ALA A 43 19.74 8.77 10.62
N PHE A 44 18.84 9.72 10.88
CA PHE A 44 18.10 9.79 12.14
C PHE A 44 17.22 8.55 12.36
N LEU A 45 16.42 8.16 11.36
CA LEU A 45 15.55 7.00 11.46
C LEU A 45 16.33 5.70 11.65
N ALA A 46 17.47 5.54 10.95
CA ALA A 46 18.38 4.43 11.16
C ALA A 46 18.94 4.41 12.59
N GLY A 47 19.36 5.57 13.11
CA GLY A 47 19.80 5.71 14.51
C GLY A 47 18.72 5.35 15.52
N VAL A 48 17.47 5.79 15.30
CA VAL A 48 16.32 5.45 16.16
C VAL A 48 15.96 3.97 16.04
N LEU A 49 16.11 3.35 14.87
CA LEU A 49 15.90 1.91 14.67
C LEU A 49 16.96 1.09 15.40
N ILE A 50 18.24 1.43 15.27
CA ILE A 50 19.33 0.80 16.01
C ILE A 50 19.07 0.94 17.52
N TRP A 51 18.72 2.14 17.97
CA TRP A 51 18.32 2.36 19.36
C TRP A 51 17.15 1.45 19.76
N ARG A 52 16.10 1.35 18.95
CA ARG A 52 14.93 0.52 19.25
C ARG A 52 15.31 -0.95 19.42
N ILE A 53 16.18 -1.47 18.57
CA ILE A 53 16.67 -2.86 18.65
C ILE A 53 17.40 -3.10 19.97
N THR A 54 18.17 -2.12 20.46
CA THR A 54 18.88 -2.22 21.74
C THR A 54 17.98 -2.06 22.98
N GLN A 55 16.77 -1.50 22.83
CA GLN A 55 15.88 -1.23 23.96
C GLN A 55 14.74 -2.24 24.08
N LYS A 56 14.68 -2.94 25.22
CA LYS A 56 13.60 -3.91 25.51
C LYS A 56 12.22 -3.26 25.66
N LYS A 57 12.15 -2.00 26.11
CA LYS A 57 10.88 -1.27 26.31
C LYS A 57 11.04 0.20 25.91
N VAL A 58 10.09 0.70 25.13
CA VAL A 58 9.92 2.14 24.91
C VAL A 58 8.95 2.65 25.96
N ASP A 59 9.30 3.77 26.56
CA ASP A 59 8.49 4.45 27.56
C ASP A 59 7.35 5.22 26.86
N PRO A 60 6.08 4.81 27.03
CA PRO A 60 4.96 5.44 26.35
C PRO A 60 4.64 6.83 26.93
N THR A 61 5.21 7.20 28.08
CA THR A 61 5.00 8.51 28.72
C THR A 61 5.95 9.58 28.18
N TRP A 62 6.89 9.20 27.30
CA TRP A 62 7.80 10.15 26.67
C TRP A 62 7.02 11.22 25.89
N TRP A 63 7.08 12.46 26.38
CA TRP A 63 6.30 13.58 25.86
C TRP A 63 6.41 13.76 24.34
N LEU A 64 7.61 13.51 23.77
CA LEU A 64 7.83 13.63 22.33
C LEU A 64 6.97 12.64 21.54
N LEU A 65 6.81 11.40 22.01
CA LEU A 65 5.94 10.41 21.38
C LEU A 65 4.48 10.87 21.42
N LYS A 66 4.05 11.41 22.56
CA LYS A 66 2.69 11.93 22.72
C LYS A 66 2.44 13.08 21.73
N VAL A 67 3.31 14.10 21.74
CA VAL A 67 3.20 15.26 20.84
C VAL A 67 3.28 14.85 19.37
N ASN A 68 4.20 13.96 19.00
CA ASN A 68 4.31 13.44 17.63
C ASN A 68 3.01 12.76 17.19
N ASN A 69 2.47 11.86 18.01
CA ASN A 69 1.34 11.01 17.62
C ASN A 69 0.00 11.74 17.67
N THR A 70 -0.17 12.73 18.55
CA THR A 70 -1.46 13.44 18.71
C THR A 70 -1.53 14.78 17.99
N VAL A 71 -0.38 15.41 17.72
CA VAL A 71 -0.34 16.75 17.11
C VAL A 71 0.42 16.72 15.80
N VAL A 72 1.72 16.38 15.81
CA VAL A 72 2.58 16.56 14.63
C VAL A 72 2.11 15.71 13.46
N LEU A 73 2.02 14.39 13.62
CA LEU A 73 1.64 13.48 12.54
C LEU A 73 0.24 13.80 11.98
N PRO A 74 -0.83 13.98 12.79
CA PRO A 74 -2.13 14.37 12.26
C PRO A 74 -2.12 15.74 11.55
N ALA A 75 -1.43 16.74 12.11
CA ALA A 75 -1.38 18.08 11.52
C ALA A 75 -0.63 18.09 10.19
N THR A 76 0.51 17.40 10.10
CA THR A 76 1.29 17.32 8.85
C THR A 76 0.56 16.48 7.80
N ALA A 77 -0.12 15.40 8.20
CA ALA A 77 -0.96 14.61 7.30
C ALA A 77 -2.13 15.43 6.74
N PHE A 78 -2.84 16.16 7.60
CA PHE A 78 -3.91 17.06 7.17
C PHE A 78 -3.41 18.16 6.24
N ALA A 79 -2.29 18.81 6.61
CA ALA A 79 -1.69 19.85 5.78
C ALA A 79 -1.32 19.32 4.40
N ALA A 80 -0.68 18.14 4.30
CA ALA A 80 -0.38 17.52 3.00
C ALA A 80 -1.63 17.28 2.18
N VAL A 81 -2.67 16.65 2.76
CA VAL A 81 -3.91 16.36 2.03
C VAL A 81 -4.53 17.65 1.48
N VAL A 82 -4.59 18.70 2.30
CA VAL A 82 -5.13 20.01 1.88
C VAL A 82 -4.27 20.62 0.77
N THR A 83 -2.95 20.67 0.93
CA THR A 83 -2.09 21.34 -0.05
C THR A 83 -1.96 20.58 -1.36
N PHE A 84 -1.78 19.26 -1.30
CA PHE A 84 -1.78 18.43 -2.52
C PHE A 84 -3.15 18.44 -3.20
N GLY A 85 -4.24 18.48 -2.43
CA GLY A 85 -5.59 18.65 -2.97
C GLY A 85 -5.73 20.00 -3.71
N LEU A 86 -5.37 21.11 -3.06
CA LEU A 86 -5.42 22.44 -3.68
C LEU A 86 -4.59 22.50 -4.97
N GLU A 87 -3.36 21.98 -4.93
CA GLU A 87 -2.48 21.90 -6.09
C GLU A 87 -3.11 21.08 -7.23
N SER A 88 -3.75 19.96 -6.89
CA SER A 88 -4.41 19.10 -7.88
C SER A 88 -5.58 19.80 -8.56
N TYR A 89 -6.38 20.58 -7.82
CA TYR A 89 -7.60 21.26 -8.32
C TYR A 89 -7.38 22.61 -9.00
N THR A 90 -6.20 23.20 -8.87
CA THR A 90 -5.94 24.54 -9.40
C THR A 90 -4.97 24.45 -10.58
N TYR A 91 -3.68 24.60 -10.32
CA TYR A 91 -2.62 24.45 -11.30
C TYR A 91 -1.33 24.10 -10.57
N ALA A 92 -0.36 23.56 -11.33
CA ALA A 92 0.95 23.25 -10.78
C ALA A 92 1.63 24.51 -10.25
N ASN A 93 2.23 24.40 -9.07
CA ASN A 93 2.85 25.44 -8.27
C ASN A 93 1.88 26.43 -7.58
N PHE A 94 0.57 26.17 -7.51
CA PHE A 94 -0.41 27.05 -6.88
C PHE A 94 -0.13 27.32 -5.40
N VAL A 95 0.16 26.27 -4.62
CA VAL A 95 0.36 26.41 -3.17
C VAL A 95 1.57 27.29 -2.88
N PHE A 96 2.66 27.09 -3.63
CA PHE A 96 3.85 27.91 -3.49
C PHE A 96 3.65 29.33 -4.02
N SER A 97 2.99 29.51 -5.17
CA SER A 97 2.77 30.84 -5.75
C SER A 97 1.92 31.73 -4.83
N THR A 98 0.90 31.15 -4.20
CA THR A 98 -0.11 31.84 -3.38
C THR A 98 0.32 31.98 -1.92
N PHE A 99 0.75 30.89 -1.28
CA PHE A 99 1.03 30.88 0.16
C PHE A 99 2.52 30.99 0.49
N LYS A 100 3.40 30.92 -0.51
CA LYS A 100 4.87 30.83 -0.31
C LYS A 100 5.27 29.64 0.55
N ILE A 101 4.50 28.55 0.45
CA ILE A 101 4.74 27.30 1.17
C ILE A 101 5.17 26.22 0.17
N ASN A 102 6.34 25.64 0.39
CA ASN A 102 6.78 24.47 -0.34
C ASN A 102 6.12 23.20 0.22
N HIS A 103 4.93 22.89 -0.28
CA HIS A 103 4.11 21.81 0.26
C HIS A 103 4.70 20.40 0.11
N LEU A 104 5.70 20.20 -0.74
CA LEU A 104 6.39 18.91 -0.87
C LEU A 104 7.04 18.48 0.45
N ILE A 105 7.50 19.44 1.26
CA ILE A 105 8.10 19.18 2.57
C ILE A 105 7.13 18.51 3.55
N PHE A 106 5.82 18.59 3.33
CA PHE A 106 4.88 17.82 4.14
C PHE A 106 5.03 16.31 3.95
N VAL A 107 5.51 15.84 2.79
CA VAL A 107 5.84 14.42 2.57
C VAL A 107 6.96 13.99 3.53
N ASP A 108 8.01 14.80 3.64
CA ASP A 108 9.13 14.51 4.54
C ASP A 108 8.72 14.55 6.02
N LEU A 109 7.89 15.53 6.39
CA LEU A 109 7.37 15.67 7.75
C LEU A 109 6.46 14.51 8.15
N ILE A 110 5.61 14.02 7.22
CA ILE A 110 4.79 12.84 7.46
C ILE A 110 5.67 11.61 7.57
N LEU A 111 6.65 11.41 6.69
CA LEU A 111 7.58 10.28 6.78
C LEU A 111 8.36 10.29 8.10
N LEU A 112 8.93 11.44 8.49
CA LEU A 112 9.63 11.60 9.76
C LEU A 112 8.73 11.21 10.94
N SER A 113 7.55 11.82 11.02
CA SER A 113 6.63 11.64 12.15
C SER A 113 6.00 10.24 12.19
N PHE A 114 5.67 9.67 11.04
CA PHE A 114 5.12 8.33 10.90
C PHE A 114 6.17 7.25 11.19
N LEU A 115 7.35 7.31 10.58
CA LEU A 115 8.39 6.31 10.81
C LEU A 115 8.93 6.40 12.24
N PHE A 116 9.04 7.60 12.81
CA PHE A 116 9.34 7.75 14.24
C PHE A 116 8.29 7.06 15.13
N LYS A 117 7.00 7.21 14.82
CA LYS A 117 5.91 6.48 15.51
C LYS A 117 6.06 4.96 15.36
N VAL A 118 6.31 4.44 14.16
CA VAL A 118 6.45 3.00 13.91
C VAL A 118 7.63 2.42 14.69
N VAL A 119 8.80 3.06 14.62
CA VAL A 119 10.00 2.56 15.29
C VAL A 119 9.85 2.63 16.82
N THR A 120 9.14 3.63 17.34
CA THR A 120 8.91 3.78 18.79
C THR A 120 7.69 3.01 19.31
N ALA A 121 6.86 2.44 18.44
CA ALA A 121 5.65 1.71 18.80
C ALA A 121 5.95 0.52 19.72
N THR A 122 5.10 0.31 20.72
CA THR A 122 5.26 -0.82 21.65
C THR A 122 4.98 -2.16 20.95
N SER A 123 5.47 -3.27 21.50
CA SER A 123 5.17 -4.60 20.91
C SER A 123 3.67 -4.92 20.91
N ALA A 124 2.92 -4.41 21.89
CA ALA A 124 1.46 -4.55 21.92
C ALA A 124 0.79 -3.75 20.80
N GLU A 125 1.27 -2.53 20.56
CA GLU A 125 0.82 -1.66 19.49
C GLU A 125 1.14 -2.25 18.12
N LEU A 126 2.37 -2.73 17.89
CA LEU A 126 2.76 -3.41 16.65
C LEU A 126 1.95 -4.70 16.40
N LYS A 127 1.62 -5.46 17.46
CA LYS A 127 0.74 -6.63 17.33
C LYS A 127 -0.68 -6.26 16.89
N LYS A 128 -1.17 -5.08 17.30
CA LYS A 128 -2.53 -4.60 17.01
C LYS A 128 -2.63 -3.85 15.68
N TRP A 129 -1.66 -2.98 15.39
CA TRP A 129 -1.69 -2.01 14.29
C TRP A 129 -0.58 -2.22 13.26
N GLY A 130 0.30 -3.22 13.42
CA GLY A 130 1.45 -3.41 12.56
C GLY A 130 1.10 -3.59 11.07
N GLN A 131 0.00 -4.27 10.76
CA GLN A 131 -0.50 -4.36 9.38
C GLN A 131 -0.92 -2.97 8.86
N LEU A 132 -1.64 -2.16 9.65
CA LEU A 132 -1.96 -0.80 9.23
C LEU A 132 -0.70 0.07 9.04
N TYR A 133 0.31 -0.11 9.88
CA TYR A 133 1.58 0.59 9.72
C TYR A 133 2.34 0.15 8.47
N LEU A 134 2.29 -1.13 8.12
CA LEU A 134 2.88 -1.64 6.89
C LEU A 134 2.17 -1.03 5.67
N LEU A 135 0.84 -0.99 5.65
CA LEU A 135 0.06 -0.35 4.57
C LEU A 135 0.43 1.12 4.39
N ILE A 136 0.34 1.91 5.47
CA ILE A 136 0.60 3.35 5.41
C ILE A 136 2.07 3.61 5.08
N GLY A 137 3.00 2.85 5.68
CA GLY A 137 4.43 2.98 5.41
C GLY A 137 4.78 2.69 3.96
N PHE A 138 4.24 1.62 3.39
CA PHE A 138 4.44 1.29 1.97
C PHE A 138 3.94 2.40 1.05
N LEU A 139 2.71 2.89 1.26
CA LEU A 139 2.14 3.98 0.47
C LEU A 139 2.94 5.29 0.60
N LEU A 140 3.38 5.64 1.82
CA LEU A 140 4.17 6.86 2.05
C LEU A 140 5.56 6.78 1.39
N ILE A 141 6.21 5.62 1.43
CA ILE A 141 7.50 5.41 0.76
C ILE A 141 7.32 5.51 -0.76
N CYS A 142 6.32 4.83 -1.32
CA CYS A 142 5.99 4.94 -2.75
C CYS A 142 5.70 6.38 -3.14
N PHE A 143 4.93 7.10 -2.33
CA PHE A 143 4.58 8.50 -2.57
C PHE A 143 5.81 9.41 -2.54
N PHE A 144 6.71 9.21 -1.58
CA PHE A 144 7.98 9.94 -1.53
C PHE A 144 8.85 9.69 -2.75
N ILE A 145 9.00 8.43 -3.19
CA ILE A 145 9.77 8.10 -4.40
C ILE A 145 9.09 8.72 -5.63
N TYR A 146 7.77 8.62 -5.75
CA TYR A 146 7.00 9.26 -6.82
C TYR A 146 7.21 10.78 -6.86
N THR A 147 7.16 11.45 -5.71
CA THR A 147 7.30 12.92 -5.62
C THR A 147 8.71 13.41 -5.92
N TYR A 148 9.74 12.77 -5.38
CA TYR A 148 11.12 13.29 -5.46
C TYR A 148 12.01 12.57 -6.47
N TYR A 149 11.66 11.34 -6.84
CA TYR A 149 12.46 10.45 -7.66
C TYR A 149 11.58 9.77 -8.71
N TYR A 150 10.73 10.53 -9.39
CA TYR A 150 9.80 9.98 -10.38
C TYR A 150 10.45 9.03 -11.40
N PRO A 151 11.65 9.30 -11.96
CA PRO A 151 12.29 8.34 -12.87
C PRO A 151 12.56 6.98 -12.22
N LEU A 152 12.96 6.97 -10.94
CA LEU A 152 13.12 5.73 -10.18
C LEU A 152 11.76 5.09 -9.90
N PHE A 153 10.74 5.88 -9.52
CA PHE A 153 9.38 5.37 -9.32
C PHE A 153 8.83 4.70 -10.59
N ALA A 154 9.03 5.36 -11.74
CA ALA A 154 8.67 4.83 -13.04
C ALA A 154 9.43 3.54 -13.32
N GLN A 155 10.73 3.43 -13.04
CA GLN A 155 11.44 2.15 -13.23
C GLN A 155 10.96 1.02 -12.32
N ILE A 156 10.56 1.32 -11.08
CA ILE A 156 10.12 0.29 -10.13
C ILE A 156 8.66 -0.11 -10.31
N SER A 157 7.81 0.75 -10.89
CA SER A 157 6.35 0.56 -10.96
C SER A 157 5.76 0.65 -12.37
N LEU A 158 6.54 1.05 -13.37
CA LEU A 158 6.15 1.06 -14.79
C LEU A 158 7.22 0.32 -15.60
N ASN A 159 6.82 -0.28 -16.71
CA ASN A 159 7.75 -0.82 -17.71
C ASN A 159 8.30 0.33 -18.59
N ALA A 160 8.74 1.42 -17.97
CA ALA A 160 9.11 2.68 -18.63
C ALA A 160 10.52 2.67 -19.25
N SER A 161 11.35 1.67 -18.96
CA SER A 161 12.73 1.58 -19.44
C SER A 161 12.85 1.05 -20.87
N GLY A 162 11.81 0.39 -21.42
CA GLY A 162 11.92 -0.31 -22.71
C GLY A 162 13.04 -1.38 -22.74
N LEU A 163 13.56 -1.72 -21.56
CA LEU A 163 14.62 -2.69 -21.29
C LEU A 163 14.04 -3.60 -20.21
N ASP A 164 13.67 -4.79 -20.64
CA ASP A 164 13.05 -5.89 -19.90
C ASP A 164 11.68 -5.57 -19.24
N ASP A 165 10.67 -6.38 -19.57
CA ASP A 165 9.27 -6.30 -19.12
C ASP A 165 9.09 -6.69 -17.65
N ASP A 166 9.99 -6.24 -16.77
CA ASP A 166 10.08 -6.69 -15.38
C ASP A 166 10.37 -5.54 -14.42
N ASN A 167 9.32 -4.99 -13.80
CA ASN A 167 9.49 -3.97 -12.77
C ASN A 167 9.49 -4.57 -11.34
N LEU A 168 10.01 -3.81 -10.37
CA LEU A 168 10.12 -4.27 -8.98
C LEU A 168 8.75 -4.59 -8.36
N MET A 169 7.68 -3.88 -8.74
CA MET A 169 6.35 -4.13 -8.21
C MET A 169 5.79 -5.46 -8.69
N GLU A 170 5.95 -5.84 -9.95
CA GLU A 170 5.63 -7.19 -10.46
C GLU A 170 6.37 -8.27 -9.65
N TRP A 171 7.68 -8.10 -9.41
CA TRP A 171 8.44 -9.02 -8.55
C TRP A 171 7.90 -9.10 -7.12
N LEU A 172 7.43 -7.99 -6.56
CA LEU A 172 6.78 -7.96 -5.27
C LEU A 172 5.41 -8.67 -5.29
N GLN A 173 4.64 -8.58 -6.38
CA GLN A 173 3.39 -9.31 -6.54
C GLN A 173 3.65 -10.82 -6.51
N ILE A 174 4.63 -11.32 -7.26
CA ILE A 174 5.02 -12.75 -7.24
C ILE A 174 5.42 -13.18 -5.83
N LEU A 175 6.26 -12.37 -5.15
CA LEU A 175 6.72 -12.70 -3.81
C LEU A 175 5.55 -12.82 -2.83
N VAL A 176 4.61 -11.87 -2.89
CA VAL A 176 3.40 -11.86 -2.07
C VAL A 176 2.53 -13.08 -2.39
N LEU A 177 2.25 -13.34 -3.66
CA LEU A 177 1.44 -14.48 -4.10
C LEU A 177 2.09 -15.82 -3.70
N GLY A 178 3.41 -15.94 -3.81
CA GLY A 178 4.18 -17.09 -3.33
C GLY A 178 4.04 -17.32 -1.82
N ILE A 179 4.02 -16.25 -1.01
CA ILE A 179 3.67 -16.34 0.42
C ILE A 179 2.23 -16.85 0.59
N GLY A 180 1.31 -16.44 -0.28
CA GLY A 180 -0.06 -16.96 -0.37
C GLY A 180 -0.13 -18.46 -0.62
N VAL A 181 0.64 -18.97 -1.59
CA VAL A 181 0.77 -20.41 -1.89
C VAL A 181 1.21 -21.18 -0.65
N ILE A 182 2.32 -20.75 -0.04
CA ILE A 182 2.90 -21.41 1.14
C ILE A 182 1.92 -21.39 2.30
N THR A 183 1.31 -20.23 2.59
CA THR A 183 0.38 -20.08 3.71
C THR A 183 -0.86 -20.95 3.56
N SER A 184 -1.42 -21.01 2.35
CA SER A 184 -2.60 -21.83 2.04
C SER A 184 -2.28 -23.33 2.10
N ALA A 185 -1.12 -23.75 1.59
CA ALA A 185 -0.66 -25.14 1.70
C ALA A 185 -0.45 -25.57 3.17
N LEU A 186 0.11 -24.68 4.02
CA LEU A 186 0.26 -24.94 5.45
C LEU A 186 -1.10 -25.07 6.16
N LEU A 187 -2.10 -24.27 5.78
CA LEU A 187 -3.47 -24.39 6.29
C LEU A 187 -4.13 -25.71 5.86
N ALA A 188 -3.96 -26.12 4.60
CA ALA A 188 -4.43 -27.41 4.09
C ALA A 188 -3.85 -28.59 4.87
N LYS A 189 -2.55 -28.54 5.19
CA LYS A 189 -1.87 -29.57 6.00
C LYS A 189 -2.42 -29.63 7.44
N LYS A 190 -2.77 -28.48 8.03
CA LYS A 190 -3.25 -28.40 9.41
C LYS A 190 -4.70 -28.84 9.60
N VAL A 191 -5.56 -28.63 8.61
CA VAL A 191 -6.98 -28.90 8.74
C VAL A 191 -7.29 -30.39 8.53
N LYS A 192 -8.15 -30.96 9.39
CA LYS A 192 -8.59 -32.36 9.31
C LYS A 192 -9.84 -32.56 8.45
N GLN A 193 -10.68 -31.53 8.34
CA GLN A 193 -11.93 -31.58 7.58
C GLN A 193 -11.61 -31.56 6.07
N LEU A 194 -11.97 -32.62 5.35
CA LEU A 194 -11.67 -32.76 3.92
C LEU A 194 -12.18 -31.60 3.07
N PRO A 195 -13.44 -31.12 3.20
CA PRO A 195 -13.91 -30.03 2.35
C PRO A 195 -13.10 -28.74 2.55
N LEU A 196 -12.78 -28.40 3.80
CA LEU A 196 -11.97 -27.22 4.10
C LEU A 196 -10.51 -27.39 3.66
N ARG A 197 -9.96 -28.62 3.72
CA ARG A 197 -8.64 -28.92 3.16
C ARG A 197 -8.61 -28.65 1.65
N VAL A 198 -9.63 -29.12 0.94
CA VAL A 198 -9.76 -28.90 -0.51
C VAL A 198 -9.82 -27.41 -0.81
N LEU A 199 -10.60 -26.61 -0.06
CA LEU A 199 -10.63 -25.16 -0.25
C LEU A 199 -9.27 -24.49 -0.07
N TYR A 200 -8.46 -24.91 0.90
CA TYR A 200 -7.10 -24.37 1.06
C TYR A 200 -6.12 -24.84 -0.04
N ILE A 201 -6.29 -26.05 -0.57
CA ILE A 201 -5.52 -26.53 -1.73
C ILE A 201 -5.88 -25.69 -2.97
N LEU A 202 -7.18 -25.47 -3.20
CA LEU A 202 -7.66 -24.62 -4.29
C LEU A 202 -7.15 -23.19 -4.15
N ALA A 203 -7.12 -22.63 -2.94
CA ALA A 203 -6.52 -21.32 -2.70
C ALA A 203 -5.01 -21.30 -3.00
N ALA A 204 -4.27 -22.35 -2.63
CA ALA A 204 -2.84 -22.45 -2.95
C ALA A 204 -2.60 -22.53 -4.47
N LEU A 205 -3.39 -23.33 -5.19
CA LEU A 205 -3.34 -23.42 -6.64
C LEU A 205 -3.73 -22.10 -7.30
N PHE A 206 -4.76 -21.42 -6.79
CA PHE A 206 -5.17 -20.11 -7.27
C PHE A 206 -4.04 -19.08 -7.16
N PHE A 207 -3.40 -18.95 -6.00
CA PHE A 207 -2.26 -18.04 -5.84
C PHE A 207 -1.07 -18.41 -6.73
N PHE A 208 -0.84 -19.71 -6.98
CA PHE A 208 0.25 -20.16 -7.83
C PHE A 208 0.00 -19.81 -9.30
N VAL A 209 -1.21 -20.05 -9.80
CA VAL A 209 -1.61 -19.68 -11.16
C VAL A 209 -1.56 -18.16 -11.32
N LEU A 210 -2.09 -17.41 -10.36
CA LEU A 210 -2.07 -15.95 -10.41
C LEU A 210 -0.63 -15.41 -10.45
N ALA A 211 0.29 -15.98 -9.66
CA ALA A 211 1.71 -15.60 -9.73
C ALA A 211 2.36 -15.90 -11.08
N GLY A 212 1.94 -16.99 -11.75
CA GLY A 212 2.37 -17.31 -13.11
C GLY A 212 1.81 -16.34 -14.15
N GLU A 213 0.56 -15.93 -13.98
CA GLU A 213 -0.11 -14.92 -14.82
C GLU A 213 0.55 -13.55 -14.71
N GLU A 214 1.03 -13.13 -13.52
CA GLU A 214 1.73 -11.83 -13.35
C GLU A 214 3.13 -11.79 -13.99
N ILE A 215 3.72 -12.94 -14.38
CA ILE A 215 5.06 -13.00 -14.99
C ILE A 215 5.08 -13.57 -16.40
N SER A 216 3.92 -13.72 -17.02
CA SER A 216 3.89 -14.22 -18.40
C SER A 216 4.59 -15.58 -18.53
N TRP A 217 4.40 -16.46 -17.55
CA TRP A 217 5.13 -17.73 -17.43
C TRP A 217 5.10 -18.64 -18.68
N GLY A 218 4.08 -18.50 -19.55
CA GLY A 218 4.03 -19.21 -20.83
C GLY A 218 5.16 -18.79 -21.79
N GLU A 219 5.49 -17.51 -21.84
CA GLU A 219 6.61 -17.00 -22.64
C GLU A 219 7.93 -17.31 -21.94
N ARG A 220 7.99 -17.10 -20.62
CA ARG A 220 9.26 -17.17 -19.88
C ARG A 220 9.72 -18.58 -19.54
N LEU A 221 8.81 -19.43 -19.07
CA LEU A 221 9.15 -20.79 -18.63
C LEU A 221 8.91 -21.84 -19.71
N LEU A 222 7.96 -21.60 -20.62
CA LEU A 222 7.58 -22.55 -21.65
C LEU A 222 8.04 -22.14 -23.06
N SER A 223 8.67 -20.98 -23.21
CA SER A 223 9.16 -20.44 -24.50
C SER A 223 8.09 -20.44 -25.58
N LEU A 224 6.82 -20.22 -25.19
CA LEU A 224 5.72 -20.11 -26.13
C LEU A 224 5.84 -18.76 -26.82
N ASN A 225 6.10 -18.77 -28.13
CA ASN A 225 6.12 -17.54 -28.92
C ASN A 225 4.69 -17.04 -29.10
N PHE A 226 4.32 -15.95 -28.43
CA PHE A 226 3.05 -15.29 -28.65
C PHE A 226 3.11 -14.47 -29.95
N SER A 227 2.23 -14.78 -30.89
CA SER A 227 1.97 -13.88 -32.02
C SER A 227 1.07 -12.75 -31.53
N SER A 228 1.51 -11.50 -31.67
CA SER A 228 0.75 -10.31 -31.26
C SER A 228 -0.73 -10.42 -31.65
N ASP A 229 -1.61 -10.50 -30.66
CA ASP A 229 -3.06 -10.42 -30.84
C ASP A 229 -3.49 -8.97 -30.64
N VAL A 230 -4.26 -8.43 -31.59
CA VAL A 230 -4.83 -7.08 -31.52
C VAL A 230 -5.74 -6.87 -30.32
N ASN A 231 -6.21 -7.95 -29.68
CA ASN A 231 -7.05 -7.92 -28.49
C ASN A 231 -6.28 -8.09 -27.17
N ASN A 232 -4.94 -8.04 -27.18
CA ASN A 232 -4.13 -8.11 -25.98
C ASN A 232 -3.54 -6.73 -25.61
N TYR A 233 -3.78 -6.27 -24.38
CA TYR A 233 -3.36 -4.93 -23.96
C TYR A 233 -1.86 -4.74 -23.78
N GLN A 234 -1.11 -5.81 -23.53
CA GLN A 234 0.34 -5.77 -23.28
C GLN A 234 1.15 -6.53 -24.33
N ASN A 235 0.48 -7.16 -25.29
CA ASN A 235 1.06 -8.09 -26.27
C ASN A 235 1.79 -9.27 -25.61
N GLU A 236 1.29 -9.77 -24.48
CA GLU A 236 1.86 -10.90 -23.73
C GLU A 236 0.91 -12.11 -23.73
N PHE A 237 1.43 -13.32 -23.58
CA PHE A 237 0.66 -14.58 -23.57
C PHE A 237 -0.36 -14.71 -22.41
N ASN A 238 -0.37 -13.76 -21.47
CA ASN A 238 -1.09 -13.82 -20.21
C ASN A 238 -2.60 -13.70 -20.47
N PHE A 239 -3.37 -14.52 -19.78
CA PHE A 239 -4.82 -14.59 -19.99
C PHE A 239 -5.52 -13.31 -19.54
N HIS A 240 -5.05 -12.69 -18.46
CA HIS A 240 -5.66 -11.48 -17.92
C HIS A 240 -5.42 -10.21 -18.76
N ASN A 241 -4.57 -10.30 -19.79
CA ASN A 241 -4.29 -9.22 -20.74
C ASN A 241 -5.21 -9.22 -21.95
N GLN A 242 -6.03 -10.26 -22.10
CA GLN A 242 -7.03 -10.34 -23.16
C GLN A 242 -8.18 -9.35 -22.91
N SER A 243 -8.65 -8.70 -23.97
CA SER A 243 -9.84 -7.87 -23.94
C SER A 243 -11.06 -8.67 -23.46
N GLY A 244 -11.86 -8.05 -22.60
CA GLY A 244 -12.95 -8.68 -21.86
C GLY A 244 -12.49 -9.29 -20.54
N VAL A 245 -11.34 -9.97 -20.49
CA VAL A 245 -10.81 -10.54 -19.24
C VAL A 245 -10.26 -9.44 -18.34
N ASN A 246 -9.52 -8.49 -18.91
CA ASN A 246 -8.96 -7.40 -18.14
C ASN A 246 -10.05 -6.51 -17.50
N GLU A 247 -11.15 -6.26 -18.22
CA GLU A 247 -12.34 -5.58 -17.69
C GLU A 247 -12.99 -6.38 -16.55
N ILE A 248 -12.99 -7.71 -16.63
CA ILE A 248 -13.46 -8.55 -15.53
C ILE A 248 -12.53 -8.42 -14.31
N THR A 249 -11.21 -8.37 -14.51
CA THR A 249 -10.24 -8.11 -13.43
C THR A 249 -10.49 -6.76 -12.77
N ALA A 250 -10.73 -5.73 -13.56
CA ALA A 250 -11.11 -4.41 -13.07
C ALA A 250 -12.39 -4.45 -12.23
N LEU A 251 -13.43 -5.17 -12.69
CA LEU A 251 -14.64 -5.37 -11.90
C LEU A 251 -14.38 -6.16 -10.61
N PHE A 252 -13.48 -7.14 -10.66
CA PHE A 252 -13.12 -7.96 -9.51
C PHE A 252 -12.52 -7.12 -8.38
N TYR A 253 -11.72 -6.08 -8.67
CA TYR A 253 -11.22 -5.17 -7.64
C TYR A 253 -12.34 -4.47 -6.87
N TYR A 254 -13.39 -4.03 -7.56
CA TYR A 254 -14.56 -3.43 -6.90
C TYR A 254 -15.31 -4.45 -6.04
N ILE A 255 -15.61 -5.62 -6.62
CA ILE A 255 -16.36 -6.68 -5.94
C ILE A 255 -15.59 -7.17 -4.70
N ALA A 256 -14.28 -7.37 -4.81
CA ALA A 256 -13.43 -7.83 -3.74
C ALA A 256 -13.44 -6.87 -2.55
N PHE A 257 -13.28 -5.56 -2.78
CA PHE A 257 -13.37 -4.56 -1.71
C PHE A 257 -14.77 -4.55 -1.06
N LEU A 258 -15.83 -4.50 -1.87
CA LEU A 258 -17.21 -4.48 -1.36
C LEU A 258 -17.52 -5.73 -0.53
N TYR A 259 -17.14 -6.91 -1.01
CA TYR A 259 -17.27 -8.17 -0.28
C TYR A 259 -16.47 -8.16 1.02
N ALA A 260 -15.22 -7.71 0.99
CA ALA A 260 -14.37 -7.65 2.18
C ALA A 260 -14.93 -6.67 3.23
N ALA A 261 -15.37 -5.48 2.82
CA ALA A 261 -15.98 -4.48 3.68
C ALA A 261 -17.31 -4.97 4.29
N LEU A 262 -18.20 -5.52 3.47
CA LEU A 262 -19.49 -6.05 3.93
C LEU A 262 -19.29 -7.25 4.86
N SER A 263 -18.43 -8.20 4.51
CA SER A 263 -18.16 -9.37 5.36
C SER A 263 -17.52 -8.96 6.69
N TRP A 264 -16.65 -7.94 6.71
CA TRP A 264 -16.08 -7.39 7.94
C TRP A 264 -17.14 -6.70 8.82
N GLY A 265 -18.05 -5.95 8.21
CA GLY A 265 -19.19 -5.32 8.90
C GLY A 265 -20.17 -6.34 9.49
N VAL A 266 -20.61 -7.30 8.67
CA VAL A 266 -21.45 -8.43 9.09
C VAL A 266 -20.78 -9.20 10.21
N ARG A 267 -19.47 -9.44 10.11
CA ARG A 267 -18.72 -10.13 11.15
C ARG A 267 -18.77 -9.44 12.49
N LYS A 268 -18.47 -8.14 12.54
CA LYS A 268 -18.56 -7.34 13.78
C LYS A 268 -19.95 -7.39 14.39
N TRP A 269 -20.99 -7.36 13.54
CA TRP A 269 -22.37 -7.43 13.99
C TRP A 269 -22.72 -8.79 14.59
N VAL A 270 -22.38 -9.89 13.91
CA VAL A 270 -22.66 -11.25 14.39
C VAL A 270 -21.88 -11.56 15.65
N GLU A 271 -20.57 -11.30 15.67
CA GLU A 271 -19.70 -11.60 16.83
C GLU A 271 -20.04 -10.75 18.05
N LYS A 272 -20.65 -9.57 17.88
CA LYS A 272 -21.22 -8.78 18.98
C LYS A 272 -22.49 -9.41 19.57
N LYS A 273 -23.32 -10.06 18.75
CA LYS A 273 -24.59 -10.67 19.18
C LYS A 273 -24.46 -12.08 19.76
N GLY A 274 -23.34 -12.75 19.50
CA GLY A 274 -23.06 -14.09 20.01
C GLY A 274 -21.92 -14.75 19.25
N SER A 275 -21.63 -16.01 19.58
CA SER A 275 -20.61 -16.79 18.87
C SER A 275 -21.21 -17.62 17.75
N ILE A 276 -20.52 -17.69 16.62
CA ILE A 276 -20.77 -18.69 15.58
C ILE A 276 -20.56 -20.10 16.19
N ALA A 277 -21.40 -21.05 15.82
CA ALA A 277 -21.25 -22.43 16.27
C ALA A 277 -19.87 -22.98 15.87
N LYS A 278 -19.16 -23.65 16.80
CA LYS A 278 -17.77 -24.12 16.61
C LYS A 278 -17.54 -24.89 15.30
N LYS A 279 -18.52 -25.69 14.86
CA LYS A 279 -18.45 -26.44 13.59
C LYS A 279 -18.33 -25.57 12.34
N TYR A 280 -18.83 -24.34 12.37
CA TYR A 280 -18.78 -23.38 11.27
C TYR A 280 -17.66 -22.34 11.41
N GLN A 281 -16.96 -22.31 12.54
CA GLN A 281 -15.94 -21.29 12.82
C GLN A 281 -14.87 -21.24 11.73
N SER A 282 -14.41 -22.39 11.24
CA SER A 282 -13.34 -22.41 10.24
C SER A 282 -13.81 -21.88 8.87
N TYR A 283 -15.03 -22.19 8.44
CA TYR A 283 -15.64 -21.62 7.23
C TYR A 283 -15.91 -20.13 7.39
N TRP A 284 -16.41 -19.73 8.56
CA TRP A 284 -16.59 -18.33 8.92
C TRP A 284 -15.28 -17.55 8.84
N ASN A 285 -14.16 -18.13 9.28
CA ASN A 285 -12.85 -17.51 9.17
C ASN A 285 -12.37 -17.41 7.73
N LEU A 286 -12.66 -18.42 6.90
CA LEU A 286 -12.26 -18.44 5.50
C LEU A 286 -13.04 -17.41 4.66
N PHE A 287 -14.34 -17.26 4.90
CA PHE A 287 -15.22 -16.43 4.06
C PHE A 287 -15.55 -15.05 4.65
N THR A 288 -14.96 -14.66 5.77
CA THR A 288 -15.17 -13.30 6.31
C THR A 288 -13.88 -12.67 6.79
N PHE A 289 -13.66 -11.42 6.40
CA PHE A 289 -12.48 -10.66 6.78
C PHE A 289 -12.58 -10.18 8.24
N ARG A 290 -11.43 -10.06 8.91
CA ARG A 290 -11.37 -9.82 10.37
C ARG A 290 -10.82 -8.46 10.74
N GLY A 291 -9.86 -7.99 9.97
CA GLY A 291 -8.98 -6.93 10.42
C GLY A 291 -8.75 -5.87 9.38
N VAL A 292 -7.56 -5.29 9.50
CA VAL A 292 -7.12 -4.16 8.68
C VAL A 292 -6.72 -4.60 7.27
N GLU A 293 -6.62 -5.90 6.99
CA GLU A 293 -6.40 -6.43 5.64
C GLU A 293 -7.44 -5.93 4.63
N VAL A 294 -8.66 -5.61 5.06
CA VAL A 294 -9.69 -5.00 4.18
C VAL A 294 -9.23 -3.65 3.63
N LEU A 295 -8.48 -2.87 4.41
CA LEU A 295 -8.01 -1.54 4.01
C LEU A 295 -6.95 -1.61 2.90
N TYR A 296 -6.30 -2.75 2.72
CA TYR A 296 -5.35 -2.96 1.62
C TYR A 296 -6.03 -3.06 0.26
N LEU A 297 -7.33 -3.37 0.21
CA LEU A 297 -8.13 -3.38 -1.01
C LEU A 297 -8.65 -1.99 -1.39
N LEU A 298 -8.52 -1.00 -0.50
CA LEU A 298 -9.04 0.34 -0.70
C LEU A 298 -8.36 1.08 -1.88
N PRO A 299 -7.02 1.00 -2.07
CA PRO A 299 -6.36 1.67 -3.18
C PRO A 299 -6.89 1.20 -4.54
N THR A 300 -6.99 -0.11 -4.80
CA THR A 300 -7.57 -0.64 -6.06
C THR A 300 -9.07 -0.37 -6.21
N PHE A 301 -9.78 -0.12 -5.10
CA PHE A 301 -11.19 0.30 -5.15
C PHE A 301 -11.34 1.77 -5.54
N ILE A 302 -10.56 2.67 -4.95
CA ILE A 302 -10.63 4.12 -5.23
C ILE A 302 -9.98 4.43 -6.57
N PHE A 303 -8.81 3.85 -6.79
CA PHE A 303 -7.92 4.08 -7.91
C PHE A 303 -7.82 2.82 -8.74
N ASN A 304 -8.98 2.33 -9.21
CA ASN A 304 -9.02 1.15 -10.05
C ASN A 304 -8.06 1.35 -11.23
N PRO A 305 -7.02 0.49 -11.37
CA PRO A 305 -5.99 0.72 -12.38
C PRO A 305 -6.48 0.67 -13.82
N TYR A 306 -7.69 0.15 -14.01
CA TYR A 306 -8.37 0.00 -15.29
C TYR A 306 -9.60 0.90 -15.37
N ALA A 307 -9.65 1.97 -14.58
CA ALA A 307 -10.77 2.92 -14.55
C ALA A 307 -11.01 3.64 -15.88
N ASP A 308 -10.03 3.64 -16.78
CA ASP A 308 -10.10 4.16 -18.15
C ASP A 308 -10.77 3.19 -19.14
N ARG A 309 -11.02 1.95 -18.74
CA ARG A 309 -11.64 0.91 -19.58
C ARG A 309 -13.15 0.85 -19.40
N THR A 310 -13.83 0.47 -20.49
CA THR A 310 -15.29 0.30 -20.51
C THR A 310 -15.65 -1.10 -20.00
N LEU A 311 -16.12 -1.20 -18.75
CA LEU A 311 -16.46 -2.50 -18.14
C LEU A 311 -17.71 -3.14 -18.77
N PHE A 312 -18.74 -2.34 -19.01
CA PHE A 312 -20.03 -2.80 -19.53
C PHE A 312 -20.58 -1.77 -20.49
N PRO A 313 -20.52 -1.99 -21.82
CA PRO A 313 -21.23 -1.13 -22.76
C PRO A 313 -22.74 -1.09 -22.41
N PRO A 314 -23.40 0.08 -22.41
CA PRO A 314 -22.92 1.41 -22.83
C PRO A 314 -22.38 2.30 -21.68
N ILE A 315 -22.11 1.75 -20.50
CA ILE A 315 -21.61 2.51 -19.34
C ILE A 315 -20.20 3.02 -19.64
N PRO A 316 -19.95 4.35 -19.55
CA PRO A 316 -18.63 4.90 -19.82
C PRO A 316 -17.60 4.42 -18.78
N PRO A 317 -16.30 4.50 -19.10
CA PRO A 317 -15.23 4.25 -18.13
C PRO A 317 -15.41 5.00 -16.82
N THR A 318 -14.98 4.40 -15.71
CA THR A 318 -15.13 5.00 -14.38
C THR A 318 -14.45 6.37 -14.30
N LEU A 319 -13.29 6.52 -14.95
CA LEU A 319 -12.56 7.78 -15.00
C LEU A 319 -13.36 8.89 -15.71
N ASN A 320 -14.13 8.55 -16.75
CA ASN A 320 -15.01 9.49 -17.44
C ASN A 320 -16.18 9.92 -16.54
N ILE A 321 -16.72 9.00 -15.73
CA ILE A 321 -17.75 9.32 -14.74
C ILE A 321 -17.20 10.26 -13.68
N TYR A 322 -15.98 10.03 -13.19
CA TYR A 322 -15.35 10.92 -12.21
C TYR A 322 -15.08 12.31 -12.79
N ALA A 323 -14.63 12.38 -14.05
CA ALA A 323 -14.44 13.64 -14.74
C ALA A 323 -15.76 14.40 -14.93
N SER A 324 -16.83 13.73 -15.36
CA SER A 324 -18.12 14.37 -15.61
C SER A 324 -18.79 14.88 -14.33
N LEU A 325 -18.52 14.24 -13.19
CA LEU A 325 -18.96 14.69 -11.87
C LEU A 325 -18.06 15.78 -11.24
N GLY A 326 -16.96 16.17 -11.90
CA GLY A 326 -15.99 17.12 -11.36
C GLY A 326 -15.23 16.57 -10.14
N LEU A 327 -15.19 15.25 -9.97
CA LEU A 327 -14.50 14.59 -8.86
C LEU A 327 -12.99 14.55 -9.07
N ILE A 328 -12.52 14.61 -10.32
CA ILE A 328 -11.11 14.69 -10.65
C ILE A 328 -10.82 16.02 -11.36
N PRO A 329 -9.73 16.70 -11.00
CA PRO A 329 -9.45 18.04 -11.50
C PRO A 329 -8.87 18.08 -12.91
N ASP A 330 -8.10 17.04 -13.26
CA ASP A 330 -7.45 16.91 -14.57
C ASP A 330 -7.46 15.43 -14.96
N PHE A 331 -8.17 15.13 -16.05
CA PHE A 331 -8.34 13.77 -16.54
C PHE A 331 -7.00 13.12 -16.88
N TYR A 332 -6.13 13.81 -17.62
CA TYR A 332 -4.87 13.25 -18.09
C TYR A 332 -3.88 13.05 -16.94
N LYS A 333 -3.77 14.01 -16.01
CA LYS A 333 -2.93 13.84 -14.82
C LYS A 333 -3.42 12.68 -13.95
N THR A 334 -4.73 12.53 -13.80
CA THR A 334 -5.31 11.41 -13.05
C THR A 334 -5.01 10.09 -13.75
N LEU A 335 -5.19 10.03 -15.08
CA LEU A 335 -4.86 8.85 -15.87
C LEU A 335 -3.37 8.48 -15.74
N SER A 336 -2.46 9.46 -15.88
CA SER A 336 -1.02 9.23 -15.72
C SER A 336 -0.65 8.77 -14.31
N PHE A 337 -1.30 9.32 -13.28
CA PHE A 337 -1.14 8.84 -11.92
C PHE A 337 -1.60 7.39 -11.77
N LEU A 338 -2.80 7.05 -12.24
CA LEU A 338 -3.35 5.70 -12.17
C LEU A 338 -2.46 4.70 -12.90
N ALA A 339 -1.99 5.03 -14.10
CA ALA A 339 -1.07 4.21 -14.86
C ALA A 339 0.24 3.98 -14.08
N ALA A 340 0.83 5.04 -13.52
CA ALA A 340 2.07 4.94 -12.75
C ALA A 340 1.93 4.10 -11.47
N TRP A 341 0.76 4.10 -10.85
CA TRP A 341 0.52 3.45 -9.57
C TRP A 341 -0.18 2.09 -9.65
N ARG A 342 -0.53 1.62 -10.86
CA ARG A 342 -1.22 0.34 -11.08
C ARG A 342 -0.58 -0.81 -10.32
N GLU A 343 0.68 -1.11 -10.64
CA GLU A 343 1.39 -2.26 -10.08
C GLU A 343 1.53 -2.14 -8.55
N THR A 344 1.75 -0.91 -8.07
CA THR A 344 1.83 -0.60 -6.64
C THR A 344 0.52 -0.92 -5.91
N PHE A 345 -0.63 -0.61 -6.51
CA PHE A 345 -1.94 -0.92 -5.94
C PHE A 345 -2.26 -2.42 -6.03
N GLU A 346 -1.86 -3.10 -7.09
CA GLU A 346 -2.02 -4.54 -7.24
C GLU A 346 -1.20 -5.34 -6.22
N VAL A 347 0.03 -4.90 -5.89
CA VAL A 347 0.80 -5.44 -4.74
C VAL A 347 -0.02 -5.41 -3.46
N LEU A 348 -0.69 -4.27 -3.17
CA LEU A 348 -1.53 -4.14 -1.97
C LEU A 348 -2.77 -5.03 -2.03
N PHE A 349 -3.37 -5.16 -3.21
CA PHE A 349 -4.51 -6.05 -3.43
C PHE A 349 -4.15 -7.50 -3.11
N TYR A 350 -3.07 -8.03 -3.68
CA TYR A 350 -2.59 -9.37 -3.41
C TYR A 350 -2.17 -9.55 -1.96
N LEU A 351 -1.55 -8.53 -1.37
CA LEU A 351 -1.17 -8.56 0.04
C LEU A 351 -2.40 -8.64 0.95
N ALA A 352 -3.51 -7.99 0.61
CA ALA A 352 -4.77 -8.12 1.34
C ALA A 352 -5.27 -9.57 1.39
N LEU A 353 -5.27 -10.24 0.23
CA LEU A 353 -5.70 -11.63 0.10
C LEU A 353 -4.78 -12.54 0.93
N VAL A 354 -3.46 -12.37 0.84
CA VAL A 354 -2.48 -13.18 1.57
C VAL A 354 -2.54 -12.92 3.07
N LEU A 355 -2.72 -11.67 3.50
CA LEU A 355 -2.89 -11.31 4.91
C LEU A 355 -4.12 -11.97 5.53
N HIS A 356 -5.20 -12.13 4.78
CA HIS A 356 -6.37 -12.89 5.23
C HIS A 356 -6.01 -14.34 5.61
N PHE A 357 -5.31 -15.07 4.74
CA PHE A 357 -4.85 -16.43 5.04
C PHE A 357 -3.81 -16.47 6.16
N LEU A 358 -2.89 -15.50 6.22
CA LEU A 358 -1.92 -15.39 7.31
C LEU A 358 -2.59 -15.16 8.67
N ASN A 359 -3.64 -14.34 8.71
CA ASN A 359 -4.43 -14.10 9.92
C ASN A 359 -5.15 -15.37 10.38
N ILE A 360 -5.70 -16.16 9.45
CA ILE A 360 -6.27 -17.48 9.75
C ILE A 360 -5.20 -18.40 10.34
N LEU A 361 -4.04 -18.51 9.68
CA LEU A 361 -2.93 -19.36 10.13
C LEU A 361 -2.42 -18.97 11.52
N LYS A 362 -2.31 -17.68 11.81
CA LYS A 362 -1.91 -17.16 13.13
C LYS A 362 -2.94 -17.54 14.20
N SER A 363 -4.24 -17.39 13.91
CA SER A 363 -5.30 -17.75 14.86
C SER A 363 -5.37 -19.25 15.15
N SER A 364 -4.94 -20.11 14.22
CA SER A 364 -4.89 -21.56 14.43
C SER A 364 -3.80 -22.02 15.41
N ARG A 365 -2.75 -21.20 15.62
CA ARG A 365 -1.63 -21.55 16.52
C ARG A 365 -1.95 -21.24 17.98
N THR A 366 -2.92 -20.39 18.25
CA THR A 366 -3.30 -19.99 19.61
C THR A 366 -4.38 -20.88 20.23
N SER A 367 -4.93 -21.82 19.44
CA SER A 367 -6.00 -22.74 19.84
C SER A 367 -5.54 -24.18 20.08
N THR A 368 -4.24 -24.44 19.91
CA THR A 368 -3.55 -25.69 20.27
C THR A 368 -2.74 -25.43 21.53
#